data_AF-A0A1F8X8N0-F1
#
_entry.id   AF-A0A1F8X8N0-F1
#
_cell.length_a   1.000
_cell.length_b   1.000
_cell.length_c   1.000
_cell.angle_alpha   90.00
_cell.angle_beta   90.00
_cell.angle_gamma   90.00
#
_symmetry.space_group_name_H-M   'P 1'
#
loop_
_entity.id
_entity.type
_entity.pdbx_description
1 polymer ?
#
loop_
_entity_poly.entity_id
_entity_poly.type
_entity_poly.pdbx_seq_one_letter_code
_entity_poly.pdbx_strand_id
1 'polypeptide(L)'
;MLKNLLTNKEYVKSRGQVCPVCESPGLEACGSLDVDGGTVSQSDTNCLTCGASWTDYYVLTEYVLDEPDHMDDIKTLKTLSNEVSIVETPGEVAALVETKDARAWFTTLNSMRIKRIKSTKIREEVIQALTEIEMMKKLSQTA
;
A
#
# COMPACT_ATOMS: atom_id res chain seq x y z
N MET A 1 25.21 18.72 -41.48
CA MET A 1 25.98 18.68 -40.22
C MET A 1 25.00 18.75 -39.06
N LEU A 2 24.92 17.71 -38.23
CA LEU A 2 24.15 17.70 -36.97
C LEU A 2 24.88 18.59 -35.96
N LYS A 3 24.56 19.89 -35.92
CA LYS A 3 25.31 20.86 -35.09
C LYS A 3 24.89 20.90 -33.62
N ASN A 4 23.78 20.26 -33.23
CA ASN A 4 23.19 20.35 -31.89
C ASN A 4 22.80 18.98 -31.31
N LEU A 5 23.66 17.96 -31.45
CA LEU A 5 23.38 16.66 -30.83
C LEU A 5 23.73 16.73 -29.33
N LEU A 6 22.75 16.53 -28.47
CA LEU A 6 22.97 16.37 -27.03
C LEU A 6 23.84 15.16 -26.77
N THR A 7 24.75 15.29 -25.81
CA THR A 7 25.44 14.15 -25.22
C THR A 7 24.46 13.33 -24.37
N ASN A 8 24.76 12.04 -24.14
CA ASN A 8 23.95 11.18 -23.27
C ASN A 8 23.73 11.82 -21.88
N LYS A 9 24.74 12.50 -21.34
CA LYS A 9 24.65 13.18 -20.04
C LYS A 9 23.66 14.35 -20.06
N GLU A 10 23.60 15.10 -21.15
CA GLU A 10 22.66 16.21 -21.30
C GLU A 10 21.23 15.70 -21.53
N TYR A 11 21.07 14.65 -22.34
CA TYR A 11 19.78 14.00 -22.55
C TYR A 11 19.22 13.37 -21.26
N VAL A 12 20.05 12.71 -20.46
CA VAL A 12 19.61 12.18 -19.16
C VAL A 12 19.20 13.30 -18.20
N LYS A 13 19.85 14.46 -18.23
CA LYS A 13 19.44 15.63 -17.42
C LYS A 13 18.06 16.15 -17.78
N SER A 14 17.67 16.06 -19.05
CA SER A 14 16.31 16.41 -19.49
C SER A 14 15.26 15.33 -19.17
N ARG A 15 15.67 14.22 -18.52
CA ARG A 15 14.82 13.08 -18.20
C ARG A 15 14.12 12.48 -19.43
N GLY A 16 14.78 12.56 -20.59
CA GLY A 16 14.25 12.07 -21.85
C GLY A 16 13.06 12.87 -22.40
N GLN A 17 12.86 14.11 -21.96
CA GLN A 17 11.68 14.91 -22.34
C GLN A 17 11.89 15.81 -23.57
N VAL A 18 13.10 15.85 -24.14
CA VAL A 18 13.41 16.68 -25.32
C VAL A 18 14.19 15.90 -26.36
N CYS A 19 14.03 16.24 -27.63
CA CYS A 19 14.76 15.60 -28.71
C CYS A 19 16.28 15.85 -28.59
N PRO A 20 17.13 14.82 -28.69
CA PRO A 20 18.57 15.00 -28.62
C PRO A 20 19.15 15.75 -29.82
N VAL A 21 18.40 15.92 -30.90
CA VAL A 21 18.88 16.57 -32.15
C VAL A 21 18.43 18.03 -32.25
N CYS A 22 17.21 18.34 -31.82
CA CYS A 22 16.61 19.67 -31.99
C CYS A 22 16.05 20.29 -30.71
N GLU A 23 16.18 19.61 -29.57
CA GLU A 23 15.72 20.06 -28.24
C GLU A 23 14.21 20.34 -28.14
N SER A 24 13.43 20.00 -29.17
CA SER A 24 11.98 20.10 -29.15
C SER A 24 11.37 19.10 -28.15
N PRO A 25 10.35 19.49 -27.37
CA PRO A 25 9.59 18.58 -26.51
C PRO A 25 8.58 17.71 -27.26
N GLY A 26 8.45 17.89 -28.59
CA GLY A 26 7.52 17.13 -29.43
C GLY A 26 8.00 15.70 -29.68
N LEU A 27 7.92 14.86 -28.65
CA LEU A 27 8.32 13.45 -28.68
C LEU A 27 7.09 12.55 -28.79
N GLU A 28 7.22 11.48 -29.56
CA GLU A 28 6.26 10.39 -29.64
C GLU A 28 7.00 9.09 -29.34
N ALA A 29 6.62 8.43 -28.25
CA ALA A 29 7.14 7.11 -27.90
C ALA A 29 6.32 6.04 -28.63
N CYS A 30 6.85 5.54 -29.74
CA CYS A 30 6.15 4.60 -30.62
C CYS A 30 6.65 3.16 -30.40
N GLY A 31 6.49 2.58 -29.22
CA GLY A 31 7.00 1.23 -28.99
C GLY A 31 6.51 0.58 -27.71
N SER A 32 6.61 -0.76 -27.66
CA SER A 32 6.48 -1.51 -26.42
C SER A 32 7.77 -1.41 -25.62
N LEU A 33 7.65 -1.41 -24.30
CA LEU A 33 8.81 -1.61 -23.43
C LEU A 33 9.24 -3.07 -23.50
N ASP A 34 10.51 -3.30 -23.84
CA ASP A 34 11.14 -4.61 -23.77
C ASP A 34 12.01 -4.70 -22.52
N VAL A 35 11.92 -5.80 -21.77
CA VAL A 35 12.58 -6.01 -20.48
C VAL A 35 13.48 -7.24 -20.57
N ASP A 36 14.79 -7.03 -20.55
CA ASP A 36 15.78 -8.10 -20.59
C ASP A 36 16.94 -7.85 -19.60
N GLY A 37 17.29 -8.87 -18.81
CA GLY A 37 18.50 -8.87 -17.99
C GLY A 37 18.68 -7.70 -17.02
N GLY A 38 17.61 -7.05 -16.54
CA GLY A 38 17.68 -5.87 -15.66
C GLY A 38 17.80 -4.53 -16.40
N THR A 39 17.69 -4.55 -17.72
CA THR A 39 17.58 -3.37 -18.58
C THR A 39 16.18 -3.33 -19.19
N VAL A 40 15.64 -2.13 -19.36
CA VAL A 40 14.42 -1.89 -20.13
C VAL A 40 14.79 -1.05 -21.33
N SER A 41 14.38 -1.43 -22.54
CA SER A 41 14.52 -0.61 -23.73
C SER A 41 13.17 -0.15 -24.26
N GLN A 42 13.09 1.12 -24.63
CA GLN A 42 12.00 1.67 -25.43
C GLN A 42 12.53 1.94 -26.83
N SER A 43 12.17 1.07 -27.78
CA SER A 43 12.49 1.31 -29.18
C SER A 43 11.59 2.40 -29.76
N ASP A 44 12.09 3.05 -30.81
CA ASP A 44 11.28 3.90 -31.68
C ASP A 44 10.70 5.17 -31.01
N THR A 45 11.48 5.80 -30.13
CA THR A 45 11.20 7.18 -29.73
C THR A 45 11.48 8.10 -30.91
N ASN A 46 10.47 8.85 -31.35
CA ASN A 46 10.53 9.73 -32.50
C ASN A 46 10.30 11.18 -32.11
N CYS A 47 11.00 12.10 -32.77
CA CYS A 47 10.71 13.52 -32.67
C CYS A 47 9.79 13.96 -33.81
N LEU A 48 8.62 14.46 -33.46
CA LEU A 48 7.63 14.99 -34.41
C LEU A 48 8.09 16.28 -35.11
N THR A 49 9.08 16.98 -34.54
CA THR A 49 9.58 18.25 -35.09
C THR A 49 10.68 18.05 -36.14
N CYS A 50 11.66 17.18 -35.87
CA CYS A 50 12.81 16.99 -36.77
C CYS A 50 12.86 15.61 -37.43
N GLY A 51 11.97 14.69 -37.05
CA GLY A 51 11.90 13.33 -37.60
C GLY A 51 13.01 12.39 -37.12
N ALA A 52 13.86 12.81 -36.18
CA ALA A 52 14.88 11.93 -35.61
C ALA A 52 14.23 10.79 -34.81
N SER A 53 14.81 9.60 -34.90
CA SER A 53 14.42 8.42 -34.13
C SER A 53 15.60 7.87 -33.33
N TRP A 54 15.33 7.34 -32.15
CA TRP A 54 16.33 6.71 -31.29
C TRP A 54 15.70 5.68 -30.36
N THR A 55 16.55 5.00 -29.59
CA THR A 55 16.16 4.01 -28.58
C THR A 55 16.62 4.49 -27.22
N ASP A 56 15.69 4.49 -26.26
CA ASP A 56 16.01 4.80 -24.87
C ASP A 56 16.29 3.50 -24.10
N TYR A 57 17.37 3.51 -23.32
CA TYR A 57 17.77 2.41 -22.46
C TYR A 57 17.67 2.86 -21.00
N TYR A 58 16.90 2.12 -20.21
CA TYR A 58 16.70 2.32 -18.79
C TYR A 58 17.30 1.16 -18.02
N VAL A 59 17.85 1.45 -16.85
CA VAL A 59 18.34 0.44 -15.92
C VAL A 59 17.55 0.52 -14.64
N LEU A 60 17.27 -0.63 -14.01
CA LEU A 60 16.64 -0.66 -12.69
C LEU A 60 17.59 -0.03 -11.67
N THR A 61 17.18 1.08 -11.05
CA THR A 61 18.00 1.77 -10.04
C THR A 61 17.66 1.37 -8.61
N GLU A 62 16.37 1.21 -8.32
CA GLU A 62 15.87 0.87 -6.98
C GLU A 62 14.49 0.20 -7.06
N TYR A 63 14.07 -0.42 -5.97
CA TYR A 63 12.70 -0.82 -5.74
C TYR A 63 12.25 -0.25 -4.39
N VAL A 64 11.00 0.20 -4.32
CA VAL A 64 10.37 0.66 -3.07
C VAL A 64 9.11 -0.16 -2.87
N LEU A 65 8.92 -0.66 -1.65
CA LEU A 65 7.65 -1.25 -1.26
C LEU A 65 6.75 -0.08 -0.83
N ASP A 66 5.67 0.16 -1.57
CA ASP A 66 4.58 0.98 -1.04
C ASP A 66 4.03 0.22 0.18
N GLU A 67 4.28 0.74 1.38
CA GLU A 67 3.60 0.19 2.55
C GLU A 67 2.10 0.39 2.31
N PRO A 68 1.29 -0.68 2.40
CA PRO A 68 -0.13 -0.58 2.12
C PRO A 68 -0.73 0.49 3.04
N ASP A 69 -1.50 1.42 2.46
CA ASP A 69 -2.21 2.54 3.10
C ASP A 69 -3.13 2.15 4.29
N HIS A 70 -3.11 0.90 4.73
CA HIS A 70 -3.88 0.35 5.85
C HIS A 70 -3.14 0.45 7.19
N MET A 71 -2.06 1.23 7.27
CA MET A 71 -1.39 1.52 8.54
C MET A 71 -2.25 2.41 9.47
N ASP A 72 -3.29 3.07 8.94
CA ASP A 72 -4.30 3.76 9.74
C ASP A 72 -5.19 2.77 10.52
N ASP A 73 -5.47 1.60 9.96
CA ASP A 73 -6.18 0.54 10.69
C ASP A 73 -5.33 0.02 11.85
N ILE A 74 -4.01 -0.12 11.67
CA ILE A 74 -3.10 -0.59 12.72
C ILE A 74 -2.90 0.46 13.82
N LYS A 75 -2.83 1.76 13.46
CA LYS A 75 -2.84 2.85 14.46
C LYS A 75 -4.16 2.87 15.24
N THR A 76 -5.28 2.74 14.55
CA THR A 76 -6.62 2.68 15.17
C THR A 76 -6.73 1.47 16.10
N LEU A 77 -6.21 0.30 15.69
CA LEU A 77 -6.17 -0.91 16.52
C LEU A 77 -5.26 -0.76 17.74
N LYS A 78 -4.11 -0.07 17.61
CA LYS A 78 -3.23 0.21 18.76
C LYS A 78 -3.86 1.21 19.74
N THR A 79 -4.57 2.22 19.24
CA THR A 79 -5.31 3.18 20.07
C THR A 79 -6.44 2.48 20.82
N LEU A 80 -7.24 1.66 20.13
CA LEU A 80 -8.32 0.87 20.74
C LEU A 80 -7.78 -0.16 21.75
N SER A 81 -6.65 -0.81 21.46
CA SER A 81 -5.99 -1.73 22.39
C SER A 81 -5.47 -1.03 23.65
N ASN A 82 -4.99 0.21 23.53
CA ASN A 82 -4.58 0.99 24.69
C ASN A 82 -5.77 1.46 25.52
N GLU A 83 -6.91 1.79 24.91
CA GLU A 83 -8.14 2.16 25.65
C GLU A 83 -8.74 0.97 26.41
N VAL A 84 -8.71 -0.23 25.83
CA VAL A 84 -9.16 -1.47 26.51
C VAL A 84 -8.24 -1.85 27.68
N SER A 85 -6.95 -1.52 27.60
CA SER A 85 -5.99 -1.82 28.67
C SER A 85 -6.16 -0.93 29.92
N ILE A 86 -7.02 0.09 29.88
CA ILE A 86 -7.27 1.02 31.01
C ILE A 86 -8.46 0.54 31.87
N VAL A 87 -9.19 -0.50 31.46
CA VAL A 87 -10.37 -0.99 32.15
C VAL A 87 -10.02 -2.22 32.99
N GLU A 88 -9.58 -2.00 34.23
CA GLU A 88 -9.08 -3.06 35.12
C GLU A 88 -10.19 -3.84 35.85
N THR A 89 -11.46 -3.46 35.71
CA THR A 89 -12.56 -4.13 36.43
C THR A 89 -13.62 -4.74 35.50
N PRO A 90 -14.08 -5.99 35.77
CA PRO A 90 -15.12 -6.65 34.97
C PRO A 90 -16.44 -5.87 34.86
N GLY A 91 -16.72 -4.97 35.81
CA GLY A 91 -17.93 -4.14 35.82
C GLY A 91 -17.91 -2.99 34.80
N GLU A 92 -16.75 -2.45 34.49
CA GLU A 92 -16.60 -1.35 33.52
C GLU A 92 -16.60 -1.84 32.07
N VAL A 93 -16.12 -3.07 31.82
CA VAL A 93 -16.22 -3.73 30.51
C VAL A 93 -17.69 -3.98 30.13
N ALA A 94 -18.54 -4.35 31.09
CA ALA A 94 -19.98 -4.52 30.86
C ALA A 94 -20.67 -3.20 30.50
N ALA A 95 -20.28 -2.10 31.13
CA ALA A 95 -20.80 -0.76 30.83
C ALA A 95 -20.38 -0.27 29.43
N LEU A 96 -19.16 -0.58 28.98
CA LEU A 96 -18.71 -0.26 27.62
C LEU A 96 -19.45 -1.08 26.55
N VAL A 97 -19.77 -2.35 26.84
CA VAL A 97 -20.51 -3.26 25.95
C VAL A 97 -21.99 -2.87 25.80
N GLU A 98 -22.59 -2.21 26.79
CA GLU A 98 -23.96 -1.69 26.72
C GLU A 98 -24.08 -0.37 25.96
N THR A 99 -22.98 0.38 25.79
CA THR A 99 -22.99 1.53 24.87
C THR A 99 -23.09 1.04 23.43
N LYS A 100 -23.92 1.73 22.63
CA LYS A 100 -24.57 1.26 21.39
C LYS A 100 -23.65 0.79 20.24
N ASP A 101 -22.34 0.70 20.44
CA ASP A 101 -21.36 0.35 19.42
C ASP A 101 -20.70 -1.02 19.58
N ALA A 102 -21.03 -1.79 20.62
CA ALA A 102 -20.50 -3.15 20.76
C ALA A 102 -20.91 -4.08 19.59
N ARG A 103 -22.10 -3.84 19.01
CA ARG A 103 -22.60 -4.62 17.86
C ARG A 103 -21.89 -4.23 16.56
N ALA A 104 -21.58 -2.95 16.36
CA ALA A 104 -20.78 -2.49 15.24
C ALA A 104 -19.35 -3.01 15.37
N TRP A 105 -18.78 -2.96 16.57
CA TRP A 105 -17.46 -3.52 16.88
C TRP A 105 -17.38 -5.02 16.62
N PHE A 106 -18.37 -5.80 17.09
CA PHE A 106 -18.46 -7.24 16.79
C PHE A 106 -18.67 -7.52 15.31
N THR A 107 -19.41 -6.67 14.59
CA THR A 107 -19.66 -6.84 13.15
C THR A 107 -18.39 -6.52 12.35
N THR A 108 -17.62 -5.50 12.76
CA THR A 108 -16.32 -5.15 12.18
C THR A 108 -15.28 -6.22 12.47
N LEU A 109 -15.21 -6.77 13.69
CA LEU A 109 -14.33 -7.90 13.99
C LEU A 109 -14.70 -9.19 13.24
N ASN A 110 -16.00 -9.48 13.13
CA ASN A 110 -16.48 -10.65 12.37
C ASN A 110 -16.34 -10.46 10.86
N SER A 111 -16.42 -9.23 10.33
CA SER A 111 -16.18 -8.92 8.92
C SER A 111 -14.69 -8.87 8.58
N MET A 112 -13.83 -8.47 9.52
CA MET A 112 -12.36 -8.60 9.46
C MET A 112 -11.88 -10.05 9.61
N ARG A 113 -12.76 -10.96 10.02
CA ARG A 113 -12.73 -12.41 9.78
C ARG A 113 -11.32 -13.01 9.87
N ILE A 114 -10.68 -13.02 11.04
CA ILE A 114 -9.69 -13.98 11.63
C ILE A 114 -8.55 -14.56 10.74
N LYS A 115 -8.51 -14.29 9.44
CA LYS A 115 -7.60 -14.85 8.44
C LYS A 115 -6.26 -14.10 8.40
N ARG A 116 -6.16 -12.95 9.07
CA ARG A 116 -4.99 -12.05 9.02
C ARG A 116 -4.22 -11.91 10.33
N ILE A 117 -4.62 -12.59 11.41
CA ILE A 117 -3.77 -12.65 12.60
C ILE A 117 -2.75 -13.77 12.37
N LYS A 118 -1.56 -13.40 11.85
CA LYS A 118 -0.44 -14.35 11.65
C LYS A 118 0.13 -14.86 12.99
N SER A 119 -0.14 -14.18 14.11
CA SER A 119 0.29 -14.58 15.45
C SER A 119 -0.74 -15.53 16.07
N THR A 120 -0.37 -16.80 16.21
CA THR A 120 -1.20 -17.84 16.83
C THR A 120 -1.61 -17.48 18.26
N LYS A 121 -0.71 -16.85 19.03
CA LYS A 121 -0.94 -16.45 20.42
C LYS A 121 -2.06 -15.42 20.56
N ILE A 122 -2.05 -14.36 19.74
CA ILE A 122 -3.09 -13.32 19.77
C ILE A 122 -4.44 -13.90 19.36
N ARG A 123 -4.44 -14.82 18.39
CA ARG A 123 -5.66 -15.50 17.96
C ARG A 123 -6.26 -16.36 19.08
N GLU A 124 -5.45 -17.06 19.84
CA GLU A 124 -5.88 -17.87 20.98
C GLU A 124 -6.47 -17.02 22.11
N GLU A 125 -5.80 -15.91 22.47
CA GLU A 125 -6.26 -14.98 23.50
C GLU A 125 -7.63 -14.35 23.14
N VAL A 126 -7.82 -13.98 21.86
CA VAL A 126 -9.10 -13.43 21.38
C VAL A 126 -10.21 -14.49 21.40
N ILE A 127 -9.92 -15.73 20.99
CA ILE A 127 -10.91 -16.82 21.03
C ILE A 127 -11.33 -17.12 22.47
N GLN A 128 -10.39 -17.12 23.41
CA GLN A 128 -10.66 -17.34 24.83
C GLN A 128 -11.59 -16.26 25.39
N ALA A 129 -11.26 -14.98 25.17
CA ALA A 129 -12.09 -13.86 25.64
C ALA A 129 -13.51 -13.89 25.07
N LEU A 130 -13.66 -14.24 23.79
CA LEU A 130 -14.98 -14.37 23.15
C LEU A 130 -15.80 -15.52 23.76
N THR A 131 -15.15 -16.62 24.13
CA THR A 131 -15.81 -17.77 24.77
C THR A 131 -16.31 -17.43 26.17
N GLU A 132 -15.50 -16.69 26.94
CA GLU A 132 -15.88 -16.23 28.28
C GLU A 132 -17.06 -15.25 28.26
N ILE A 133 -17.07 -14.31 27.30
CA ILE A 133 -18.20 -13.39 27.10
C ILE A 133 -19.50 -14.16 26.78
N GLU A 134 -19.42 -15.17 25.91
CA GLU A 134 -20.58 -15.99 25.55
C GLU A 134 -21.08 -16.83 26.74
N MET A 135 -20.16 -17.34 27.56
CA MET A 135 -20.53 -18.03 28.80
C MET A 135 -21.22 -17.10 29.79
N MET A 136 -20.72 -15.88 29.98
CA MET A 136 -21.34 -14.88 30.87
C MET A 136 -22.76 -14.50 30.41
N LYS A 137 -22.98 -14.36 29.09
CA LYS A 137 -24.33 -14.10 28.55
C LYS A 137 -25.32 -15.23 28.82
N LYS A 138 -24.87 -16.48 28.76
CA LYS A 138 -25.75 -17.63 29.03
C LYS A 138 -26.11 -17.72 30.51
N LEU A 139 -25.17 -17.39 31.40
CA LEU A 139 -25.40 -17.33 32.84
C LEU A 139 -26.38 -16.20 33.22
N SER A 140 -26.29 -15.04 32.58
CA SER A 140 -27.23 -13.93 32.84
C SER A 140 -28.64 -14.17 32.30
N GLN A 141 -28.83 -15.13 31.39
CA GLN A 141 -30.14 -15.51 30.83
C GLN A 141 -30.83 -16.66 31.60
N THR A 142 -30.12 -17.28 32.54
CA THR A 142 -30.62 -18.41 33.35
C THR A 142 -30.83 -18.06 34.82
N ALA A 143 -30.57 -16.81 35.22
CA ALA A 143 -30.90 -16.23 36.52
C ALA A 143 -32.15 -15.34 36.41
#